data_AF-A0A3G2JDI7-F1
#
_entry.id   AF-A0A3G2JDI7-F1
#
_cell.length_a   1.000
_cell.length_b   1.000
_cell.length_c   1.000
_cell.angle_alpha   90.00
_cell.angle_beta   90.00
_cell.angle_gamma   90.00
#
_symmetry.space_group_name_H-M   'P 1'
#
loop_
_entity.id
_entity.type
_entity.pdbx_description
1 polymer ?
#
loop_
_entity_poly.entity_id
_entity_poly.type
_entity_poly.pdbx_seq_one_letter_code
_entity_poly.pdbx_strand_id
1 'polypeptide(L)'
;MDAYDEDPRGPQGPDGSAGTRLPEEPPQHPPPPPRTGVAALSPRYQVGAALALAVVAVAACVHVLMVFLSLAPANTVTKQHGKAIEEWLYPEFEQNWKLFAPNPLQQNIAVQVRAQVRLHDAGVRTTGWTDLSAQDGAAIDGNLVPSHTQQNELRRAWDYFAATHGADNRPVGLRGSLSEQYLRRIVVMRLYRDDPTSREGVIQRVQVRSSTTNVQPPAWSRERVSDKPVYRLMPWWSLTADEAAGGVR
;
A
#
# COMPACT_ATOMS: atom_id res chain seq x y z
N MET A 1 -93.59 3.96 -29.77
CA MET A 1 -94.75 4.28 -30.63
C MET A 1 -94.21 4.17 -32.03
N ASP A 2 -94.50 3.03 -32.64
CA ASP A 2 -94.21 2.70 -34.03
C ASP A 2 -94.84 3.73 -34.97
N ALA A 3 -94.25 3.89 -36.16
CA ALA A 3 -94.83 3.35 -37.40
C ALA A 3 -94.62 4.22 -38.65
N TYR A 4 -94.59 3.50 -39.77
CA TYR A 4 -94.79 3.84 -41.19
C TYR A 4 -93.54 4.30 -41.97
N ASP A 5 -93.02 3.53 -42.95
CA ASP A 5 -93.57 3.16 -44.29
C ASP A 5 -93.98 4.42 -45.08
N GLU A 6 -93.72 4.65 -46.36
CA GLU A 6 -93.17 3.96 -47.55
C GLU A 6 -93.00 5.10 -48.60
N ASP A 7 -92.08 5.01 -49.57
CA ASP A 7 -92.34 5.25 -51.01
C ASP A 7 -91.05 5.08 -51.87
N PRO A 8 -91.14 4.68 -53.17
CA PRO A 8 -90.18 3.81 -53.82
C PRO A 8 -89.71 4.39 -55.19
N ARG A 9 -88.95 3.57 -55.94
CA ARG A 9 -88.77 3.63 -57.42
C ARG A 9 -88.27 4.97 -58.01
N GLY A 10 -86.97 5.11 -58.27
CA GLY A 10 -86.35 4.76 -59.57
C GLY A 10 -85.65 6.00 -60.18
N PRO A 11 -84.71 5.91 -61.13
CA PRO A 11 -84.76 4.96 -62.24
C PRO A 11 -83.46 4.15 -62.52
N GLN A 12 -83.68 3.01 -63.15
CA GLN A 12 -82.71 2.22 -63.91
C GLN A 12 -82.14 3.03 -65.09
N GLY A 13 -80.83 2.90 -65.28
CA GLY A 13 -80.07 3.25 -66.48
C GLY A 13 -78.86 2.30 -66.58
N PRO A 14 -78.28 2.11 -67.77
CA PRO A 14 -78.47 0.89 -68.55
C PRO A 14 -77.35 -0.15 -68.42
N ASP A 15 -77.69 -1.40 -68.72
CA ASP A 15 -76.76 -2.47 -69.07
C ASP A 15 -75.81 -2.00 -70.19
N GLY A 16 -74.51 -2.09 -69.94
CA GLY A 16 -73.50 -1.75 -70.94
C GLY A 16 -72.08 -2.02 -70.49
N SER A 17 -71.52 -3.09 -71.05
CA SER A 17 -70.09 -3.35 -71.25
C SER A 17 -69.34 -4.13 -70.16
N ALA A 18 -69.24 -5.43 -70.40
CA ALA A 18 -68.11 -6.25 -69.96
C ALA A 18 -66.81 -5.62 -70.47
N GLY A 19 -65.96 -5.15 -69.55
CA GLY A 19 -64.68 -4.55 -69.89
C GLY A 19 -63.90 -4.08 -68.68
N THR A 20 -63.05 -4.97 -68.17
CA THR A 20 -61.85 -4.67 -67.35
C THR A 20 -62.08 -4.23 -65.91
N ARG A 21 -62.24 -5.23 -65.03
CA ARG A 21 -62.03 -5.12 -63.58
C ARG A 21 -60.59 -4.65 -63.35
N LEU A 22 -60.41 -3.43 -62.84
CA LEU A 22 -59.11 -2.94 -62.37
C LEU A 22 -58.58 -3.92 -61.30
N PRO A 23 -57.27 -4.23 -61.27
CA PRO A 23 -56.73 -5.16 -60.28
C PRO A 23 -56.94 -4.59 -58.87
N GLU A 24 -57.55 -5.39 -58.01
CA GLU A 24 -57.68 -5.15 -56.58
C GLU A 24 -56.28 -5.02 -55.99
N GLU A 25 -55.95 -3.83 -55.48
CA GLU A 25 -54.66 -3.52 -54.89
C GLU A 25 -54.48 -4.40 -53.64
N PRO A 26 -53.38 -5.17 -53.51
CA PRO A 26 -53.20 -6.07 -52.39
C PRO A 26 -53.18 -5.29 -51.07
N PRO A 27 -53.63 -5.89 -49.94
CA PRO A 27 -53.61 -5.23 -48.65
C PRO A 27 -52.19 -4.76 -48.34
N GLN A 28 -52.02 -3.44 -48.22
CA GLN A 28 -50.75 -2.82 -47.86
C GLN A 28 -50.38 -3.27 -46.43
N HIS A 29 -49.42 -4.19 -46.32
CA HIS A 29 -48.83 -4.53 -45.02
C HIS A 29 -48.26 -3.26 -44.38
N PRO A 30 -48.51 -3.00 -43.08
CA PRO A 30 -47.89 -1.88 -42.40
C PRO A 30 -46.36 -1.98 -42.53
N PRO A 31 -45.65 -0.86 -42.75
CA PRO A 31 -44.21 -0.88 -42.89
C PRO A 31 -43.59 -1.53 -41.64
N PRO A 32 -42.58 -2.40 -41.79
CA PRO A 32 -41.94 -3.02 -40.65
C PRO A 32 -41.42 -1.94 -39.69
N PRO A 33 -41.53 -2.15 -38.37
CA PRO A 33 -41.11 -1.14 -37.40
C PRO A 33 -39.64 -0.76 -37.64
N PRO A 34 -39.27 0.53 -37.49
CA PRO A 34 -37.91 0.97 -37.71
C PRO A 34 -36.96 0.19 -36.80
N ARG A 35 -36.01 -0.52 -37.41
CA ARG A 35 -34.96 -1.22 -36.67
C ARG A 35 -34.13 -0.16 -35.94
N THR A 36 -34.00 -0.28 -34.62
CA THR A 36 -33.25 0.64 -33.77
C THR A 36 -32.03 -0.07 -33.15
N GLY A 37 -30.99 0.69 -32.79
CA GLY A 37 -29.77 0.14 -32.19
C GLY A 37 -28.93 -0.69 -33.16
N VAL A 38 -28.27 -1.75 -32.65
CA VAL A 38 -27.42 -2.63 -33.49
C VAL A 38 -28.18 -3.29 -34.64
N ALA A 39 -29.49 -3.53 -34.49
CA ALA A 39 -30.34 -4.11 -35.53
C ALA A 39 -30.57 -3.17 -36.74
N ALA A 40 -30.25 -1.88 -36.61
CA ALA A 40 -30.29 -0.89 -37.69
C ALA A 40 -29.04 -0.92 -38.58
N LEU A 41 -27.95 -1.56 -38.11
CA LEU A 41 -26.68 -1.63 -38.81
C LEU A 41 -26.73 -2.63 -39.97
N SER A 42 -25.84 -2.49 -40.96
CA SER A 42 -25.70 -3.50 -42.02
C SER A 42 -25.27 -4.85 -41.43
N PRO A 43 -25.57 -6.00 -42.07
CA PRO A 43 -25.26 -7.32 -41.52
C PRO A 43 -23.79 -7.50 -41.13
N ARG A 44 -22.86 -6.85 -41.85
CA ARG A 44 -21.42 -6.87 -41.54
C ARG A 44 -21.09 -6.16 -40.23
N TYR A 45 -21.70 -4.99 -39.99
CA TYR A 45 -21.52 -4.25 -38.75
C TYR A 45 -22.28 -4.86 -37.58
N GLN A 46 -23.40 -5.55 -37.82
CA GLN A 46 -24.09 -6.35 -36.80
C GLN A 46 -23.21 -7.50 -36.29
N VAL A 47 -22.57 -8.24 -37.20
CA VAL A 47 -21.63 -9.30 -36.83
C VAL A 47 -20.44 -8.72 -36.06
N GLY A 48 -19.90 -7.58 -36.50
CA GLY A 48 -18.83 -6.89 -35.78
C GLY A 48 -19.25 -6.46 -34.37
N ALA A 49 -20.44 -5.89 -34.22
CA ALA A 49 -20.97 -5.46 -32.92
C ALA A 49 -21.25 -6.65 -31.99
N ALA A 50 -21.81 -7.74 -32.52
CA ALA A 50 -22.04 -8.97 -31.76
C ALA A 50 -20.73 -9.61 -31.29
N LEU A 51 -19.70 -9.62 -32.14
CA LEU A 51 -18.37 -10.10 -31.77
C LEU A 51 -17.74 -9.24 -30.69
N ALA A 52 -17.80 -7.90 -30.82
CA ALA A 52 -17.29 -6.99 -29.80
C ALA A 52 -17.98 -7.19 -28.45
N LEU A 53 -19.32 -7.34 -28.46
CA LEU A 53 -20.09 -7.60 -27.25
C LEU A 53 -19.71 -8.94 -26.61
N ALA A 54 -19.51 -9.99 -27.42
CA ALA A 54 -19.07 -11.29 -26.93
C ALA A 54 -17.68 -11.21 -26.26
N VAL A 55 -16.74 -10.49 -26.88
CA VAL A 55 -15.40 -10.28 -26.30
C VAL A 55 -15.50 -9.53 -24.96
N VAL A 56 -16.29 -8.47 -24.89
CA VAL A 56 -16.50 -7.70 -23.64
C VAL A 56 -17.12 -8.58 -22.56
N ALA A 57 -18.13 -9.38 -22.89
CA ALA A 57 -18.77 -10.29 -21.95
C ALA A 57 -17.79 -11.34 -21.40
N VAL A 58 -16.97 -11.93 -22.27
CA VAL A 58 -15.92 -12.88 -21.84
C VAL A 58 -14.91 -12.20 -20.92
N ALA A 59 -14.42 -11.01 -21.28
CA ALA A 59 -13.48 -10.26 -20.46
C ALA A 59 -14.07 -9.93 -19.07
N ALA A 60 -15.34 -9.55 -19.00
CA ALA A 60 -16.03 -9.29 -17.74
C ALA A 60 -16.14 -10.56 -16.88
N CYS A 61 -16.51 -11.70 -17.47
CA CYS A 61 -16.57 -12.98 -16.76
C CYS A 61 -15.19 -13.40 -16.22
N VAL A 62 -14.13 -13.25 -17.03
CA VAL A 62 -12.75 -13.51 -16.59
C VAL A 62 -12.37 -12.60 -15.44
N HIS A 63 -12.68 -11.30 -15.52
CA HIS A 63 -12.38 -10.36 -14.45
C HIS A 63 -13.07 -10.72 -13.13
N VAL A 64 -14.37 -11.03 -13.17
CA VAL A 64 -15.13 -11.46 -11.98
C VAL A 64 -14.55 -12.74 -11.39
N LEU A 65 -14.16 -13.71 -12.23
CA LEU A 65 -13.50 -14.93 -11.78
C LEU A 65 -12.15 -14.65 -11.09
N MET A 66 -11.33 -13.77 -11.67
CA MET A 66 -10.02 -13.41 -11.09
C MET A 66 -10.19 -12.72 -9.73
N VAL A 67 -11.17 -11.81 -9.59
CA VAL A 67 -11.51 -11.17 -8.31
C VAL A 67 -12.02 -12.19 -7.30
N PHE A 68 -12.88 -13.13 -7.72
CA PHE A 68 -13.34 -14.19 -6.83
C PHE A 68 -12.17 -15.05 -6.34
N LEU A 69 -11.26 -15.45 -7.23
CA LEU A 69 -10.10 -16.26 -6.86
C LEU A 69 -9.12 -15.52 -5.94
N SER A 70 -8.98 -14.20 -6.05
CA SER A 70 -8.13 -13.43 -5.14
C SER A 70 -8.69 -13.31 -3.73
N LEU A 71 -10.02 -13.35 -3.59
CA LEU A 71 -10.72 -13.25 -2.31
C LEU A 71 -11.03 -14.63 -1.68
N ALA A 72 -11.08 -15.67 -2.50
CA ALA A 72 -11.42 -17.01 -2.05
C ALA A 72 -10.33 -17.60 -1.13
N PRO A 73 -10.70 -18.46 -0.16
CA PRO A 73 -9.73 -19.22 0.61
C PRO A 73 -8.76 -20.01 -0.28
N ALA A 74 -7.54 -20.25 0.24
CA ALA A 74 -6.48 -20.93 -0.51
C ALA A 74 -6.96 -22.28 -1.09
N ASN A 75 -6.87 -22.41 -2.41
CA ASN A 75 -7.31 -23.57 -3.18
C ASN A 75 -6.22 -23.98 -4.17
N THR A 76 -6.40 -25.13 -4.84
CA THR A 76 -5.37 -25.67 -5.75
C THR A 76 -5.05 -24.71 -6.90
N VAL A 77 -6.05 -24.01 -7.44
CA VAL A 77 -5.89 -23.05 -8.54
C VAL A 77 -5.10 -21.83 -8.09
N THR A 78 -5.46 -21.24 -6.94
CA THR A 78 -4.75 -20.05 -6.41
C THR A 78 -3.33 -20.38 -5.98
N LYS A 79 -3.05 -21.60 -5.52
CA LYS A 79 -1.68 -22.05 -5.21
C LYS A 79 -0.81 -22.24 -6.46
N GLN A 80 -1.37 -22.74 -7.55
CA GLN A 80 -0.62 -23.01 -8.79
C GLN A 80 -0.52 -21.80 -9.71
N HIS A 81 -1.54 -20.95 -9.75
CA HIS A 81 -1.67 -19.84 -10.70
C HIS A 81 -1.79 -18.47 -10.03
N GLY A 82 -1.44 -18.34 -8.74
CA GLY A 82 -1.52 -17.09 -7.97
C GLY A 82 -0.91 -15.90 -8.70
N LYS A 83 0.29 -16.06 -9.27
CA LYS A 83 0.99 -14.99 -10.00
C LYS A 83 0.16 -14.39 -11.16
N ALA A 84 -0.57 -15.22 -11.91
CA ALA A 84 -1.39 -14.74 -13.03
C ALA A 84 -2.63 -13.98 -12.55
N ILE A 85 -3.20 -14.37 -11.41
CA ILE A 85 -4.32 -13.68 -10.76
C ILE A 85 -3.83 -12.31 -10.24
N GLU A 86 -2.65 -12.29 -9.62
CA GLU A 86 -2.01 -11.08 -9.09
C GLU A 86 -1.66 -10.08 -10.20
N GLU A 87 -1.05 -10.54 -11.30
CA GLU A 87 -0.72 -9.70 -12.47
C GLU A 87 -1.95 -9.09 -13.15
N TRP A 88 -3.09 -9.81 -13.14
CA TRP A 88 -4.35 -9.28 -13.68
C TRP A 88 -4.99 -8.23 -12.76
N LEU A 89 -4.89 -8.39 -11.44
CA LEU A 89 -5.65 -7.61 -10.47
C LEU A 89 -4.88 -6.40 -9.92
N TYR A 90 -3.61 -6.56 -9.57
CA TYR A 90 -2.84 -5.52 -8.88
C TYR A 90 -2.51 -4.25 -9.68
N PRO A 91 -2.54 -4.20 -11.03
CA PRO A 91 -2.38 -2.93 -11.75
C PRO A 91 -3.47 -1.90 -11.42
N GLU A 92 -4.70 -2.35 -11.18
CA GLU A 92 -5.87 -1.48 -10.95
C GLU A 92 -6.40 -1.55 -9.51
N PHE A 93 -6.14 -2.65 -8.79
CA PHE A 93 -6.61 -2.89 -7.42
C PHE A 93 -5.47 -3.26 -6.47
N GLU A 94 -4.64 -2.28 -6.11
CA GLU A 94 -3.67 -2.46 -5.02
C GLU A 94 -4.41 -2.57 -3.68
N GLN A 95 -4.45 -3.77 -3.09
CA GLN A 95 -5.06 -4.00 -1.79
C GLN A 95 -4.12 -3.56 -0.65
N ASN A 96 -4.02 -2.26 -0.41
CA ASN A 96 -3.18 -1.71 0.65
C ASN A 96 -3.98 -1.45 1.93
N TRP A 97 -4.10 -2.47 2.79
CA TRP A 97 -4.81 -2.40 4.08
C TRP A 97 -4.02 -1.71 5.19
N LYS A 98 -2.86 -1.12 4.88
CA LYS A 98 -1.96 -0.49 5.84
C LYS A 98 -2.61 0.67 6.62
N LEU A 99 -3.74 1.22 6.13
CA LEU A 99 -4.53 2.23 6.83
C LEU A 99 -5.34 1.66 8.02
N PHE A 100 -5.78 0.39 7.94
CA PHE A 100 -6.63 -0.24 8.95
C PHE A 100 -5.92 -1.30 9.79
N ALA A 101 -4.91 -1.96 9.23
CA ALA A 101 -4.08 -2.94 9.90
C ALA A 101 -2.62 -2.74 9.46
N PRO A 102 -1.95 -1.66 9.90
CA PRO A 102 -0.51 -1.57 9.71
C PRO A 102 0.13 -2.83 10.30
N ASN A 103 1.05 -3.46 9.55
CA ASN A 103 1.79 -4.60 10.07
C ASN A 103 2.42 -4.19 11.40
N PRO A 104 2.11 -4.90 12.51
CA PRO A 104 2.72 -4.58 13.78
C PRO A 104 4.24 -4.66 13.64
N LEU A 105 4.98 -3.85 14.40
CA LEU A 105 6.43 -3.99 14.46
C LEU A 105 6.75 -5.40 14.96
N GLN A 106 7.17 -6.27 14.06
CA GLN A 106 7.58 -7.65 14.36
C GLN A 106 9.06 -7.70 14.78
N GLN A 107 9.69 -6.55 15.00
CA GLN A 107 11.11 -6.44 15.29
C GLN A 107 11.36 -5.47 16.44
N ASN A 108 12.21 -5.89 17.37
CA ASN A 108 12.79 -5.04 18.40
C ASN A 108 14.10 -4.47 17.87
N ILE A 109 14.21 -3.14 17.84
CA ILE A 109 15.40 -2.43 17.40
C ILE A 109 16.01 -1.75 18.62
N ALA A 110 17.16 -2.23 19.07
CA ALA A 110 17.95 -1.59 20.12
C ALA A 110 19.03 -0.71 19.50
N VAL A 111 19.12 0.54 19.95
CA VAL A 111 20.17 1.49 19.55
C VAL A 111 21.29 1.44 20.57
N GLN A 112 22.47 1.07 20.12
CA GLN A 112 23.65 0.89 20.96
C GLN A 112 24.75 1.84 20.50
N VAL A 113 25.53 2.35 21.45
CA VAL A 113 26.65 3.24 21.18
C VAL A 113 27.93 2.71 21.81
N ARG A 114 29.06 2.96 21.16
CA ARG A 114 30.37 2.97 21.82
C ARG A 114 31.12 4.24 21.51
N ALA A 115 32.06 4.59 22.37
CA ALA A 115 32.88 5.78 22.26
C ALA A 115 34.36 5.41 22.11
N GLN A 116 35.11 6.29 21.44
CA GLN A 116 36.54 6.36 21.62
C GLN A 116 36.88 7.60 22.45
N VAL A 117 37.61 7.38 23.54
CA VAL A 117 37.88 8.38 24.56
C VAL A 117 39.38 8.59 24.69
N ARG A 118 39.78 9.86 24.72
CA ARG A 118 41.13 10.27 25.07
C ARG A 118 41.19 10.41 26.58
N LEU A 119 41.91 9.51 27.22
CA LEU A 119 42.13 9.45 28.65
C LEU A 119 43.02 10.61 29.12
N HIS A 120 42.96 10.91 30.42
CA HIS A 120 43.79 11.96 31.03
C HIS A 120 45.30 11.68 30.95
N ASP A 121 45.69 10.41 30.84
CA ASP A 121 47.07 9.96 30.67
C ASP A 121 47.56 9.98 29.20
N ALA A 122 46.82 10.68 28.33
CA ALA A 122 47.01 10.74 26.88
C ALA A 122 46.78 9.42 26.12
N GLY A 123 46.34 8.36 26.80
CA GLY A 123 45.92 7.11 26.16
C GLY A 123 44.62 7.25 25.38
N VAL A 124 44.40 6.34 24.43
CA VAL A 124 43.12 6.24 23.70
C VAL A 124 42.47 4.89 24.00
N ARG A 125 41.25 4.91 24.52
CA ARG A 125 40.46 3.71 24.80
C ARG A 125 39.19 3.68 23.96
N THR A 126 38.80 2.50 23.50
CA THR A 126 37.47 2.28 22.91
C THR A 126 36.60 1.56 23.94
N THR A 127 35.40 2.08 24.19
CA THR A 127 34.46 1.47 25.13
C THR A 127 33.82 0.20 24.59
N GLY A 128 33.16 -0.54 25.48
CA GLY A 128 32.14 -1.50 25.09
C GLY A 128 30.91 -0.82 24.47
N TRP A 129 29.96 -1.64 24.06
CA TRP A 129 28.66 -1.17 23.58
C TRP A 129 27.73 -0.91 24.76
N THR A 130 27.29 0.33 24.91
CA THR A 130 26.25 0.76 25.83
C THR A 130 24.90 0.70 25.10
N ASP A 131 23.92 -0.01 25.66
CA ASP A 131 22.59 -0.14 25.07
C ASP A 131 21.66 0.97 25.58
N LEU A 132 21.49 2.01 24.77
CA LEU A 132 20.67 3.17 25.13
C LEU A 132 19.18 2.84 25.12
N SER A 133 18.75 1.89 24.28
CA SER A 133 17.36 1.44 24.26
C SER A 133 17.02 0.61 25.50
N ALA A 134 17.95 -0.20 26.00
CA ALA A 134 17.78 -0.90 27.26
C ALA A 134 17.68 0.06 28.46
N GLN A 135 18.45 1.16 28.46
CA GLN A 135 18.34 2.21 29.48
C GLN A 135 16.96 2.89 29.44
N ASP A 136 16.46 3.25 28.25
CA ASP A 136 15.11 3.79 28.10
C ASP A 136 14.06 2.79 28.59
N GLY A 137 14.19 1.51 28.21
CA GLY A 137 13.30 0.43 28.64
C GLY A 137 13.25 0.28 30.16
N ALA A 138 14.41 0.23 30.83
CA ALA A 138 14.50 0.11 32.28
C ALA A 138 13.89 1.31 33.01
N ALA A 139 13.97 2.51 32.43
CA ALA A 139 13.45 3.72 33.03
C ALA A 139 11.93 3.92 32.78
N ILE A 140 11.37 3.18 31.81
CA ILE A 140 9.94 3.11 31.52
C ILE A 140 9.28 1.94 32.25
N ASP A 141 10.00 0.85 32.48
CA ASP A 141 9.47 -0.36 33.10
C ASP A 141 8.89 -0.06 34.50
N GLY A 142 7.64 -0.47 34.72
CA GLY A 142 6.89 -0.18 35.95
C GLY A 142 6.51 1.29 36.20
N ASN A 143 6.88 2.22 35.31
CA ASN A 143 6.49 3.62 35.44
C ASN A 143 5.05 3.82 34.92
N LEU A 144 4.15 4.30 35.78
CA LEU A 144 2.75 4.53 35.43
C LEU A 144 2.54 5.76 34.54
N VAL A 145 3.47 6.72 34.58
CA VAL A 145 3.39 8.00 33.85
C VAL A 145 4.74 8.38 33.22
N PRO A 146 5.33 7.54 32.36
CA PRO A 146 6.61 7.85 31.73
C PRO A 146 6.45 9.02 30.76
N SER A 147 7.42 9.92 30.70
CA SER A 147 7.33 11.07 29.80
C SER A 147 7.41 10.64 28.32
N HIS A 148 6.74 11.35 27.42
CA HIS A 148 6.82 11.05 25.99
C HIS A 148 8.25 11.15 25.44
N THR A 149 9.05 12.07 25.96
CA THR A 149 10.47 12.21 25.59
C THR A 149 11.23 10.94 25.93
N GLN A 150 11.11 10.45 27.16
CA GLN A 150 11.76 9.21 27.60
C GLN A 150 11.36 8.00 26.76
N GLN A 151 10.08 7.92 26.38
CA GLN A 151 9.56 6.82 25.56
C GLN A 151 9.99 6.88 24.09
N ASN A 152 10.20 8.09 23.53
CA ASN A 152 10.20 8.27 22.07
C ASN A 152 11.42 8.98 21.51
N GLU A 153 12.22 9.70 22.29
CA GLU A 153 13.32 10.53 21.77
C GLU A 153 14.29 9.69 20.92
N LEU A 154 14.89 8.66 21.51
CA LEU A 154 15.87 7.82 20.84
C LEU A 154 15.26 7.05 19.67
N ARG A 155 14.07 6.48 19.88
CA ARG A 155 13.33 5.73 18.85
C ARG A 155 13.03 6.61 17.63
N ARG A 156 12.48 7.82 17.85
CA ARG A 156 12.16 8.75 16.76
C ARG A 156 13.41 9.28 16.07
N ALA A 157 14.50 9.51 16.81
CA ALA A 157 15.78 9.89 16.23
C ALA A 157 16.33 8.79 15.32
N TRP A 158 16.25 7.52 15.76
CA TRP A 158 16.66 6.38 14.96
C TRP A 158 15.76 6.17 13.73
N ASP A 159 14.44 6.23 13.88
CA ASP A 159 13.48 6.12 12.77
C ASP A 159 13.76 7.19 11.71
N TYR A 160 13.99 8.43 12.14
CA TYR A 160 14.31 9.53 11.23
C TYR A 160 15.64 9.29 10.51
N PHE A 161 16.68 8.92 11.25
CA PHE A 161 17.99 8.57 10.68
C PHE A 161 17.88 7.44 9.65
N ALA A 162 17.23 6.34 10.01
CA ALA A 162 17.10 5.16 9.15
C ALA A 162 16.31 5.45 7.87
N ALA A 163 15.31 6.34 7.93
CA ALA A 163 14.51 6.74 6.77
C ALA A 163 15.26 7.66 5.80
N THR A 164 16.36 8.30 6.23
CA THR A 164 17.12 9.26 5.41
C THR A 164 18.56 8.85 5.15
N HIS A 165 18.90 7.58 5.37
CA HIS A 165 20.22 7.00 5.06
C HIS A 165 20.09 5.79 4.14
N GLY A 166 20.95 5.74 3.12
CA GLY A 166 21.06 4.61 2.20
C GLY A 166 21.55 3.33 2.90
N ALA A 167 21.49 2.21 2.19
CA ALA A 167 22.00 0.92 2.70
C ALA A 167 23.51 0.95 3.01
N ASP A 168 24.25 1.88 2.39
CA ASP A 168 25.67 2.16 2.64
C ASP A 168 25.89 3.12 3.83
N ASN A 169 24.83 3.46 4.56
CA ASN A 169 24.80 4.41 5.68
C ASN A 169 25.24 5.83 5.30
N ARG A 170 25.07 6.24 4.04
CA ARG A 170 25.28 7.63 3.64
C ARG A 170 23.99 8.46 3.75
N PRO A 171 24.09 9.73 4.19
CA PRO A 171 22.94 10.62 4.28
C PRO A 171 22.39 10.96 2.90
N VAL A 172 21.06 10.95 2.78
CA VAL A 172 20.35 11.36 1.56
C VAL A 172 19.87 12.81 1.72
N GLY A 173 20.55 13.72 1.02
CA GLY A 173 20.25 15.14 1.03
C GLY A 173 20.37 15.80 2.41
N LEU A 174 19.82 17.02 2.54
CA LEU A 174 19.88 17.81 3.77
C LEU A 174 19.25 17.10 4.98
N ARG A 175 18.12 16.39 4.76
CA ARG A 175 17.43 15.66 5.83
C ARG A 175 18.31 14.55 6.42
N GLY A 176 19.03 13.82 5.58
CA GLY A 176 20.03 12.84 6.00
C GLY A 176 21.07 13.47 6.92
N SER A 177 21.73 14.53 6.48
CA SER A 177 22.77 15.22 7.27
C SER A 177 22.26 15.79 8.59
N LEU A 178 21.01 16.29 8.64
CA LEU A 178 20.39 16.77 9.88
C LEU A 178 20.02 15.63 10.83
N SER A 179 19.50 14.52 10.30
CA SER A 179 19.16 13.34 11.11
C SER A 179 20.39 12.71 11.76
N GLU A 180 21.53 12.67 11.05
CA GLU A 180 22.80 12.18 11.60
C GLU A 180 23.28 13.07 12.75
N GLN A 181 23.31 14.38 12.54
CA GLN A 181 23.67 15.33 13.60
C GLN A 181 22.74 15.21 14.80
N TYR A 182 21.44 15.09 14.58
CA TYR A 182 20.45 14.95 15.64
C TYR A 182 20.66 13.67 16.47
N LEU A 183 20.77 12.51 15.83
CA LEU A 183 21.02 11.25 16.51
C LEU A 183 22.36 11.26 17.25
N ARG A 184 23.42 11.76 16.61
CA ARG A 184 24.76 11.90 17.20
C ARG A 184 24.72 12.77 18.46
N ARG A 185 24.00 13.89 18.43
CA ARG A 185 23.85 14.78 19.58
C ARG A 185 23.12 14.11 20.75
N ILE A 186 22.00 13.42 20.50
CA ILE A 186 21.28 12.66 21.54
C ILE A 186 22.21 11.64 22.20
N VAL A 187 22.91 10.87 21.39
CA VAL A 187 23.81 9.82 21.86
C VAL A 187 24.96 10.39 22.69
N VAL A 188 25.59 11.48 22.24
CA VAL A 188 26.67 12.15 22.97
C VAL A 188 26.15 12.73 24.29
N MET A 189 25.00 13.41 24.30
CA MET A 189 24.39 13.93 25.52
C MET A 189 24.17 12.82 26.56
N ARG A 190 23.64 11.68 26.14
CA ARG A 190 23.39 10.53 27.02
C ARG A 190 24.68 9.91 27.54
N LEU A 191 25.72 9.81 26.70
CA LEU A 191 27.04 9.36 27.16
C LEU A 191 27.63 10.28 28.23
N TYR A 192 27.51 11.60 28.09
CA TYR A 192 28.01 12.53 29.12
C TYR A 192 27.15 12.54 30.38
N ARG A 193 25.85 12.23 30.28
CA ARG A 193 24.95 12.20 31.43
C ARG A 193 25.08 10.91 32.24
N ASP A 194 25.06 9.77 31.56
CA ASP A 194 24.77 8.47 32.17
C ASP A 194 25.94 7.48 32.07
N ASP A 195 26.89 7.69 31.14
CA ASP A 195 28.01 6.77 30.93
C ASP A 195 29.25 7.17 31.77
N PRO A 196 29.83 6.26 32.58
CA PRO A 196 31.02 6.53 33.37
C PRO A 196 32.23 6.96 32.53
N THR A 197 32.28 6.58 31.25
CA THR A 197 33.41 6.85 30.36
C THR A 197 33.69 8.34 30.21
N SER A 198 32.67 9.20 30.31
CA SER A 198 32.83 10.66 30.29
C SER A 198 33.68 11.20 31.45
N ARG A 199 33.80 10.46 32.55
CA ARG A 199 34.62 10.81 33.72
C ARG A 199 36.08 10.41 33.56
N GLU A 200 36.39 9.53 32.61
CA GLU A 200 37.73 9.00 32.40
C GLU A 200 38.53 9.82 31.38
N GLY A 201 37.86 10.70 30.63
CA GLY A 201 38.50 11.54 29.62
C GLY A 201 37.51 12.17 28.65
N VAL A 202 38.02 12.63 27.51
CA VAL A 202 37.26 13.38 26.51
C VAL A 202 36.84 12.47 25.35
N ILE A 203 35.55 12.39 25.07
CA ILE A 203 35.01 11.61 23.94
C ILE A 203 35.43 12.27 22.63
N GLN A 204 36.09 11.52 21.74
CA GLN A 204 36.60 12.02 20.46
C GLN A 204 35.71 11.67 19.28
N ARG A 205 35.19 10.44 19.30
CA ARG A 205 34.30 9.93 18.27
C ARG A 205 33.37 8.89 18.88
N VAL A 206 32.20 8.75 18.28
CA VAL A 206 31.20 7.76 18.64
C VAL A 206 30.91 6.86 17.47
N GLN A 207 30.50 5.63 17.76
CA GLN A 207 29.96 4.73 16.77
C GLN A 207 28.64 4.20 17.28
N VAL A 208 27.62 4.28 16.43
CA VAL A 208 26.27 3.81 16.73
C VAL A 208 26.01 2.53 15.94
N ARG A 209 25.23 1.62 16.50
CA ARG A 209 24.65 0.50 15.77
C ARG A 209 23.21 0.27 16.19
N SER A 210 22.42 -0.30 15.29
CA SER A 210 21.22 -1.01 15.70
C SER A 210 21.50 -2.49 15.89
N SER A 211 20.88 -3.08 16.90
CA SER A 211 20.72 -4.51 17.09
C SER A 211 19.24 -4.84 16.88
N THR A 212 18.91 -5.48 15.75
CA THR A 212 17.52 -5.80 15.40
C THR A 212 17.25 -7.28 15.65
N THR A 213 16.25 -7.59 16.46
CA THR A 213 15.82 -8.97 16.77
C THR A 213 14.34 -9.12 16.44
N ASN A 214 13.90 -10.30 16.01
CA ASN A 214 12.47 -10.52 15.79
C ASN A 214 11.75 -10.66 17.14
N VAL A 215 10.56 -10.08 17.23
CA VAL A 215 9.64 -10.32 18.35
C VAL A 215 9.28 -11.80 18.33
N GLN A 216 9.58 -12.49 19.42
CA GLN A 216 9.35 -13.93 19.49
C GLN A 216 7.85 -14.22 19.54
N PRO A 217 7.37 -15.20 18.76
CA PRO A 217 5.98 -15.58 18.79
C PRO A 217 5.64 -16.17 20.17
N PRO A 218 4.38 -16.04 20.61
CA PRO A 218 3.96 -16.59 21.89
C PRO A 218 4.04 -18.12 21.89
N ALA A 219 4.14 -18.72 23.07
CA ALA A 219 4.37 -20.17 23.24
C ALA A 219 3.33 -21.08 22.57
N TRP A 220 2.12 -20.58 22.31
CA TRP A 220 1.05 -21.31 21.62
C TRP A 220 1.15 -21.28 20.09
N SER A 221 2.02 -20.44 19.52
CA SER A 221 2.22 -20.34 18.07
C SER A 221 3.21 -21.40 17.58
N ARG A 222 3.01 -21.89 16.35
CA ARG A 222 3.93 -22.80 15.66
C ARG A 222 4.95 -22.06 14.79
N GLU A 223 4.82 -20.74 14.69
CA GLU A 223 5.73 -19.90 13.92
C GLU A 223 7.15 -19.97 14.50
N ARG A 224 8.14 -20.02 13.62
CA ARG A 224 9.55 -19.97 14.01
C ARG A 224 10.23 -18.80 13.33
N VAL A 225 10.60 -17.82 14.12
CA VAL A 225 11.41 -16.68 13.70
C VAL A 225 12.79 -16.78 14.34
N SER A 226 13.81 -16.27 13.67
CA SER A 226 15.16 -16.23 14.23
C SER A 226 15.23 -15.26 15.40
N ASP A 227 15.87 -15.67 16.49
CA ASP A 227 16.22 -14.85 17.66
C ASP A 227 17.55 -14.10 17.47
N LYS A 228 18.36 -14.52 16.48
CA LYS A 228 19.68 -13.92 16.21
C LYS A 228 19.57 -12.44 15.85
N PRO A 229 20.36 -11.55 16.51
CA PRO A 229 20.37 -10.14 16.19
C PRO A 229 21.05 -9.86 14.84
N VAL A 230 20.43 -8.99 14.06
CA VAL A 230 21.02 -8.39 12.86
C VAL A 230 21.53 -7.00 13.21
N TYR A 231 22.83 -6.78 12.97
CA TYR A 231 23.46 -5.50 13.28
C TYR A 231 23.58 -4.60 12.05
N ARG A 232 23.19 -3.33 12.20
CA ARG A 232 23.51 -2.27 11.24
C ARG A 232 24.50 -1.32 11.90
N LEU A 233 25.76 -1.36 11.47
CA LEU A 233 26.86 -0.60 12.08
C LEU A 233 27.10 0.70 11.31
N MET A 234 27.06 1.83 12.02
CA MET A 234 27.37 3.14 11.42
C MET A 234 28.89 3.35 11.32
N PRO A 235 29.35 4.23 10.41
CA PRO A 235 30.72 4.71 10.45
C PRO A 235 31.00 5.41 11.79
N TRP A 236 32.29 5.57 12.11
CA TRP A 236 32.69 6.41 13.24
C TRP A 236 32.38 7.87 12.93
N TRP A 237 31.69 8.55 13.84
CA TRP A 237 31.43 9.97 13.76
C TRP A 237 32.36 10.74 14.71
N SER A 238 33.19 11.61 14.14
CA SER A 238 34.02 12.53 14.93
C SER A 238 33.14 13.60 15.58
N LEU A 239 33.49 13.95 16.82
CA LEU A 239 32.83 15.03 17.54
C LEU A 239 33.54 16.36 17.26
N THR A 240 32.78 17.43 17.17
CA THR A 240 33.33 18.79 17.19
C THR A 240 33.90 19.10 18.58
N ALA A 241 34.72 20.15 18.69
CA ALA A 241 35.30 20.54 19.98
C ALA A 241 34.21 20.81 21.04
N ASP A 242 33.11 21.46 20.64
CA ASP A 242 31.98 21.75 21.53
C ASP A 242 31.29 20.47 22.01
N GLU A 243 31.03 19.54 21.10
CA GLU A 243 30.40 18.26 21.44
C GLU A 243 31.31 17.37 22.29
N ALA A 244 32.61 17.41 22.04
CA ALA A 244 33.63 16.74 22.85
C ALA A 244 33.77 17.36 24.24
N ALA A 245 33.40 18.63 24.43
CA ALA A 245 33.33 19.27 25.74
C ALA A 245 31.99 19.01 26.48
N GLY A 246 31.10 18.19 25.91
CA GLY A 246 29.75 18.00 26.43
C GLY A 246 28.80 19.18 26.14
N GLY A 247 29.24 20.13 25.31
CA GLY A 247 28.48 21.29 24.81
C GLY A 247 27.45 20.90 23.76
N VAL A 248 26.60 19.95 24.09
CA VAL A 248 25.45 19.55 23.28
C VAL A 248 24.22 20.08 23.99
N ARG A 249 23.85 21.32 23.68
CA ARG A 249 22.59 21.96 24.13
C ARG A 249 21.60 22.00 22.98
#